data_AF-A0A3B9YGU2-F1
#
_entry.id   AF-A0A3B9YGU2-F1
#
_cell.length_a   1.000
_cell.length_b   1.000
_cell.length_c   1.000
_cell.angle_alpha   90.00
_cell.angle_beta   90.00
_cell.angle_gamma   90.00
#
_symmetry.space_group_name_H-M   'P 1'
#
loop_
_entity.id
_entity.type
_entity.pdbx_description
1 polymer ?
#
loop_
_entity_poly.entity_id
_entity_poly.type
_entity_poly.pdbx_seq_one_letter_code
_entity_poly.pdbx_strand_id
1 'polypeptide(L)'
;MRPLILLAVLAALPLSASAKPEEGGGASASANNKPPSLESLFLDYSHTQLGAVSKNEAKKKYLYTIQLEKSRMMHRLLRTVYENAFDLYKQGDFDGSRDITAKILAMDPSFQDAAILHRASIELNGSARPGASERSLVENRFEEGMALYRQGRLVEASDRWEESVKLSPGNLKARYWLKRVRGELADEHFRRGQKAYQMHRLRDALDQWYSALVLNPKFPQLVGNISKVESELRRQEANDKLQEALNLYGQGRNDQALKLLDEVLTIEPGETKAQKLIGEIRLEIANQYVTEGRSKYKGRQYKPAIDAFNKAVDYGYDPRKANHLIALAKEQMNKEADARRKRVEDERRRQEEEEARRKAEELRKQKEAEDAAQAKQQQEKQQQSQLDANPPAEQPAGPAPNSEENKRNAIKHWQQGLQAFQRSDYQKARDEWMLCKQFDPANSDCIAGLQRIDNTYGGGQ
;
A
#
# COMPACT_ATOMS: atom_id res chain seq x y z
N MET A 1 -13.78 11.76 -26.19
CA MET A 1 -14.17 10.80 -25.13
C MET A 1 -15.46 10.13 -25.59
N ARG A 2 -15.40 8.87 -26.02
CA ARG A 2 -16.57 8.08 -26.47
C ARG A 2 -16.91 7.07 -25.36
N PRO A 3 -18.19 6.85 -25.01
CA PRO A 3 -18.55 5.90 -23.96
C PRO A 3 -18.35 4.47 -24.48
N LEU A 4 -17.66 3.64 -23.68
CA LEU A 4 -17.59 2.20 -23.91
C LEU A 4 -19.00 1.61 -23.80
N ILE A 5 -19.48 1.01 -24.89
CA ILE A 5 -20.66 0.15 -24.90
C ILE A 5 -20.19 -1.21 -24.36
N LEU A 6 -20.45 -1.48 -23.08
CA LEU A 6 -20.24 -2.81 -22.49
C LEU A 6 -21.44 -3.70 -22.85
N LEU A 7 -21.26 -4.56 -23.85
CA LEU A 7 -22.18 -5.63 -24.21
C LEU A 7 -21.99 -6.81 -23.24
N ALA A 8 -22.91 -6.95 -22.29
CA ALA A 8 -22.98 -8.13 -21.41
C ALA A 8 -23.64 -9.30 -22.16
N VAL A 9 -22.84 -10.21 -22.71
CA VAL A 9 -23.31 -11.50 -23.24
C VAL A 9 -23.64 -12.42 -22.06
N LEU A 10 -24.93 -12.64 -21.79
CA LEU A 10 -25.40 -13.66 -20.86
C LEU A 10 -25.21 -15.05 -21.51
N ALA A 11 -24.17 -15.77 -21.11
CA ALA A 11 -24.00 -17.17 -21.48
C ALA A 11 -24.99 -18.03 -20.68
N ALA A 12 -25.93 -18.66 -21.38
CA ALA A 12 -26.81 -19.69 -20.84
C ALA A 12 -26.08 -21.04 -20.83
N LEU A 13 -25.79 -21.57 -19.64
CA LEU A 13 -25.37 -22.96 -19.45
C LEU A 13 -26.62 -23.86 -19.32
N PRO A 14 -26.69 -25.02 -20.01
CA PRO A 14 -27.78 -25.97 -19.81
C PRO A 14 -27.49 -26.84 -18.58
N LEU A 15 -28.42 -26.87 -17.62
CA LEU A 15 -28.44 -27.88 -16.56
C LEU A 15 -28.89 -29.23 -17.16
N SER A 16 -27.99 -30.20 -17.24
CA SER A 16 -28.34 -31.59 -17.54
C SER A 16 -28.87 -32.27 -16.27
N ALA A 17 -30.13 -32.70 -16.32
CA ALA A 17 -30.73 -33.59 -15.34
C ALA A 17 -30.42 -35.05 -15.67
N SER A 18 -29.82 -35.80 -14.74
CA SER A 18 -29.97 -37.26 -14.64
C SER A 18 -29.34 -37.79 -13.35
N ALA A 19 -30.17 -38.27 -12.41
CA ALA A 19 -29.88 -39.43 -11.56
C ALA A 19 -31.12 -39.79 -10.72
N LYS A 20 -31.52 -41.07 -10.79
CA LYS A 20 -32.60 -41.74 -10.05
C LYS A 20 -32.20 -42.02 -8.58
N PRO A 21 -33.17 -42.38 -7.71
CA PRO A 21 -32.99 -42.42 -6.26
C PRO A 21 -32.50 -43.79 -5.76
N GLU A 22 -31.68 -43.79 -4.72
CA GLU A 22 -31.51 -44.93 -3.81
C GLU A 22 -31.93 -44.53 -2.39
N GLU A 23 -32.74 -45.38 -1.78
CA GLU A 23 -33.23 -45.29 -0.41
C GLU A 23 -32.17 -45.76 0.59
N GLY A 24 -32.14 -45.14 1.77
CA GLY A 24 -31.64 -45.78 2.99
C GLY A 24 -30.92 -44.84 3.96
N GLY A 25 -31.52 -44.64 5.14
CA GLY A 25 -30.80 -44.23 6.36
C GLY A 25 -31.17 -42.85 6.90
N GLY A 26 -32.06 -42.82 7.89
CA GLY A 26 -32.55 -41.59 8.52
C GLY A 26 -31.52 -40.87 9.40
N ALA A 27 -31.67 -39.55 9.45
CA ALA A 27 -31.37 -38.73 10.62
C ALA A 27 -32.21 -37.45 10.53
N SER A 28 -33.04 -37.24 11.55
CA SER A 28 -33.83 -36.03 11.75
C SER A 28 -32.91 -34.84 12.03
N ALA A 29 -32.97 -33.81 11.18
CA ALA A 29 -32.67 -32.44 11.58
C ALA A 29 -33.45 -31.48 10.68
N SER A 30 -34.49 -30.89 11.24
CA SER A 30 -35.24 -29.77 10.68
C SER A 30 -34.27 -28.63 10.34
N ALA A 31 -33.90 -28.51 9.06
CA ALA A 31 -33.16 -27.37 8.54
C ALA A 31 -34.12 -26.42 7.79
N ASN A 32 -34.27 -25.26 8.42
CA ASN A 32 -34.93 -24.05 7.97
C ASN A 32 -34.70 -23.78 6.46
N ASN A 33 -35.68 -24.05 5.60
CA ASN A 33 -35.71 -23.57 4.21
C ASN A 33 -36.01 -22.06 4.20
N LYS A 34 -35.04 -21.23 4.55
CA LYS A 34 -35.02 -19.82 4.18
C LYS A 34 -34.27 -19.65 2.87
N PRO A 35 -34.75 -18.81 1.92
CA PRO A 35 -33.99 -18.49 0.72
C PRO A 35 -32.61 -17.94 1.12
N PRO A 36 -31.54 -18.26 0.38
CA PRO A 36 -30.19 -17.85 0.74
C PRO A 36 -30.14 -16.33 0.91
N SER A 37 -29.76 -15.91 2.11
CA SER A 37 -29.60 -14.49 2.44
C SER A 37 -28.45 -13.88 1.64
N LEU A 38 -28.51 -12.57 1.41
CA LEU A 38 -27.46 -11.79 0.74
C LEU A 38 -26.07 -12.16 1.33
N GLU A 39 -25.98 -12.27 2.66
CA GLU A 39 -24.81 -12.71 3.43
C GLU A 39 -24.22 -14.06 2.98
N SER A 40 -25.08 -15.06 2.73
CA SER A 40 -24.63 -16.41 2.33
C SER A 40 -24.12 -16.45 0.88
N LEU A 41 -24.66 -15.60 0.00
CA LEU A 41 -24.15 -15.41 -1.36
C LEU A 41 -22.84 -14.60 -1.38
N PHE A 42 -22.62 -13.74 -0.38
CA PHE A 42 -21.37 -12.98 -0.21
C PHE A 42 -20.20 -13.85 0.31
N LEU A 43 -20.49 -14.87 1.12
CA LEU A 43 -19.46 -15.74 1.69
C LEU A 43 -18.81 -16.67 0.64
N ASP A 44 -19.57 -17.17 -0.33
CA ASP A 44 -19.05 -18.06 -1.40
C ASP A 44 -18.07 -17.35 -2.36
N TYR A 45 -18.21 -16.03 -2.54
CA TYR A 45 -17.31 -15.26 -3.41
C TYR A 45 -15.98 -14.89 -2.74
N SER A 46 -15.92 -14.95 -1.41
CA SER A 46 -14.65 -14.77 -0.68
C SER A 46 -13.72 -15.98 -0.81
N HIS A 47 -14.29 -17.16 -1.08
CA HIS A 47 -13.58 -18.43 -1.21
C HIS A 47 -13.16 -18.76 -2.65
N THR A 48 -13.65 -18.02 -3.65
CA THR A 48 -13.26 -18.20 -5.05
C THR A 48 -12.19 -17.19 -5.47
N GLN A 49 -10.94 -17.54 -5.14
CA GLN A 49 -9.71 -17.08 -5.82
C GLN A 49 -9.37 -15.58 -5.78
N LEU A 50 -9.31 -14.99 -4.59
CA LEU A 50 -8.60 -13.72 -4.39
C LEU A 50 -7.11 -13.96 -4.12
N GLY A 51 -6.37 -14.39 -5.16
CA GLY A 51 -4.91 -14.39 -5.13
C GLY A 51 -4.38 -12.95 -5.15
N ALA A 52 -3.55 -12.59 -4.16
CA ALA A 52 -2.70 -11.39 -4.05
C ALA A 52 -3.14 -10.11 -4.83
N VAL A 53 -4.41 -9.72 -4.74
CA VAL A 53 -4.91 -8.50 -5.39
C VAL A 53 -4.59 -7.30 -4.50
N SER A 54 -4.06 -6.22 -5.06
CA SER A 54 -3.87 -4.97 -4.29
C SER A 54 -5.20 -4.53 -3.67
N LYS A 55 -5.17 -4.02 -2.42
CA LYS A 55 -6.37 -3.60 -1.68
C LYS A 55 -7.31 -2.68 -2.48
N ASN A 56 -6.76 -1.89 -3.40
CA ASN A 56 -7.52 -0.98 -4.25
C ASN A 56 -8.22 -1.67 -5.42
N GLU A 57 -7.58 -2.63 -6.08
CA GLU A 57 -8.19 -3.34 -7.19
C GLU A 57 -9.25 -4.34 -6.71
N ALA A 58 -9.02 -4.99 -5.56
CA ALA A 58 -10.03 -5.81 -4.89
C ALA A 58 -11.26 -4.99 -4.51
N LYS A 59 -11.07 -3.78 -3.96
CA LYS A 59 -12.17 -2.85 -3.63
C LYS A 59 -12.95 -2.40 -4.87
N LYS A 60 -12.27 -2.12 -5.99
CA LYS A 60 -12.93 -1.78 -7.26
C LYS A 60 -13.76 -2.95 -7.79
N LYS A 61 -13.21 -4.17 -7.80
CA LYS A 61 -13.94 -5.39 -8.19
C LYS A 61 -15.16 -5.61 -7.30
N TYR A 62 -15.03 -5.43 -5.99
CA TYR A 62 -16.13 -5.55 -5.02
C TYR A 62 -17.24 -4.49 -5.21
N LEU A 63 -16.88 -3.22 -5.44
CA LEU A 63 -17.88 -2.19 -5.73
C LEU A 63 -18.63 -2.47 -7.04
N TYR A 64 -17.90 -2.94 -8.05
CA TYR A 64 -18.49 -3.33 -9.32
C TYR A 64 -19.45 -4.51 -9.19
N THR A 65 -19.10 -5.54 -8.40
CA THR A 65 -20.00 -6.68 -8.15
C THR A 65 -21.25 -6.25 -7.40
N ILE A 66 -21.16 -5.38 -6.39
CA ILE A 66 -22.34 -4.82 -5.72
C ILE A 66 -23.24 -4.08 -6.71
N GLN A 67 -22.65 -3.24 -7.56
CA GLN A 67 -23.40 -2.48 -8.56
C GLN A 67 -24.11 -3.40 -9.55
N LEU A 68 -23.45 -4.49 -9.98
CA LEU A 68 -24.03 -5.50 -10.86
C LEU A 68 -25.16 -6.27 -10.17
N GLU A 69 -25.00 -6.67 -8.91
CA GLU A 69 -26.06 -7.38 -8.19
C GLU A 69 -27.26 -6.46 -7.92
N LYS A 70 -27.01 -5.18 -7.61
CA LYS A 70 -28.07 -4.17 -7.51
C LYS A 70 -28.82 -4.02 -8.83
N SER A 71 -28.12 -3.89 -9.96
CA SER A 71 -28.78 -3.76 -11.27
C SER A 71 -29.54 -5.03 -11.66
N ARG A 72 -28.99 -6.21 -11.36
CA ARG A 72 -29.66 -7.51 -11.56
C ARG A 72 -30.95 -7.62 -10.74
N MET A 73 -30.89 -7.27 -9.45
CA MET A 73 -32.06 -7.30 -8.58
C MET A 73 -33.12 -6.31 -9.03
N MET A 74 -32.71 -5.08 -9.36
CA MET A 74 -33.60 -4.07 -9.93
C MET A 74 -34.25 -4.55 -11.23
N HIS A 75 -33.47 -5.11 -12.17
CA HIS A 75 -34.02 -5.63 -13.43
C HIS A 75 -35.03 -6.76 -13.22
N ARG A 76 -34.78 -7.68 -12.26
CA ARG A 76 -35.75 -8.73 -11.89
C ARG A 76 -37.04 -8.14 -11.32
N LEU A 77 -36.92 -7.18 -10.40
CA LEU A 77 -38.08 -6.49 -9.82
C LEU A 77 -38.89 -5.76 -10.89
N LEU A 78 -38.22 -4.99 -11.75
CA LEU A 78 -38.86 -4.27 -12.85
C LEU A 78 -39.55 -5.21 -13.84
N ARG A 79 -39.00 -6.42 -14.06
CA ARG A 79 -39.65 -7.44 -14.88
C ARG A 79 -40.98 -7.92 -14.28
N THR A 80 -41.04 -8.15 -12.97
CA THR A 80 -42.30 -8.51 -12.30
C THR A 80 -43.32 -7.38 -12.36
N VAL A 81 -42.87 -6.13 -12.19
CA VAL A 81 -43.74 -4.94 -12.33
C VAL A 81 -44.22 -4.79 -13.78
N TYR A 82 -43.37 -5.10 -14.76
CA TYR A 82 -43.73 -5.11 -16.18
C TYR A 82 -44.78 -6.17 -16.50
N GLU A 83 -44.67 -7.38 -15.95
CA GLU A 83 -45.67 -8.44 -16.13
C GLU A 83 -47.06 -7.98 -15.67
N ASN A 84 -47.14 -7.31 -14.52
CA ASN A 84 -48.40 -6.71 -14.05
C ASN A 84 -48.94 -5.64 -15.03
N ALA A 85 -48.07 -4.77 -15.56
CA ALA A 85 -48.48 -3.77 -16.55
C ALA A 85 -48.98 -4.42 -17.86
N PHE A 86 -48.36 -5.52 -18.26
CA PHE A 86 -48.73 -6.27 -19.46
C PHE A 86 -50.08 -7.01 -19.27
N ASP A 87 -50.37 -7.48 -18.07
CA ASP A 87 -51.67 -8.08 -17.77
C ASP A 87 -52.79 -7.05 -17.77
N LEU A 88 -52.56 -5.83 -17.25
CA LEU A 88 -53.51 -4.71 -17.38
C LEU A 88 -53.75 -4.34 -18.85
N TYR A 89 -52.68 -4.30 -19.64
CA TYR A 89 -52.77 -4.07 -21.09
C TYR A 89 -53.65 -5.12 -21.78
N LYS A 90 -53.46 -6.41 -21.48
CA LYS A 90 -54.30 -7.50 -22.02
C LYS A 90 -55.76 -7.41 -21.60
N GLN A 91 -56.03 -6.88 -20.41
CA GLN A 91 -57.39 -6.65 -19.91
C GLN A 91 -58.06 -5.44 -20.59
N GLY A 92 -57.30 -4.66 -21.37
CA GLY A 92 -57.77 -3.43 -22.01
C GLY A 92 -57.69 -2.20 -21.11
N ASP A 93 -57.10 -2.32 -19.92
CA ASP A 93 -56.81 -1.19 -19.03
C ASP A 93 -55.49 -0.52 -19.45
N PHE A 94 -55.60 0.33 -20.47
CA PHE A 94 -54.45 1.04 -21.03
C PHE A 94 -53.96 2.18 -20.12
N ASP A 95 -54.85 2.82 -19.34
CA ASP A 95 -54.45 3.87 -18.40
C ASP A 95 -53.64 3.27 -17.24
N GLY A 96 -54.09 2.16 -16.66
CA GLY A 96 -53.34 1.44 -15.63
C GLY A 96 -51.99 0.92 -16.14
N SER A 97 -51.95 0.36 -17.36
CA SER A 97 -50.71 -0.08 -17.99
C SER A 97 -49.73 1.07 -18.25
N ARG A 98 -50.22 2.21 -18.74
CA ARG A 98 -49.42 3.42 -18.97
C ARG A 98 -48.79 3.93 -17.67
N ASP A 99 -49.56 3.99 -16.60
CA ASP A 99 -49.07 4.54 -15.33
C ASP A 99 -47.99 3.64 -14.69
N ILE A 100 -48.13 2.31 -14.78
CA ILE A 100 -47.09 1.38 -14.30
C ILE A 100 -45.85 1.44 -15.20
N THR A 101 -46.02 1.44 -16.52
CA THR A 101 -44.88 1.51 -17.45
C THR A 101 -44.13 2.84 -17.34
N ALA A 102 -44.80 3.96 -17.10
CA ALA A 102 -44.17 5.26 -16.82
C ALA A 102 -43.28 5.20 -15.56
N LYS A 103 -43.72 4.51 -14.51
CA LYS A 103 -42.91 4.27 -13.29
C LYS A 103 -41.68 3.40 -13.57
N ILE A 104 -41.83 2.36 -14.40
CA ILE A 104 -40.69 1.52 -14.83
C ILE A 104 -39.66 2.38 -15.57
N LEU A 105 -40.10 3.21 -16.52
CA LEU A 105 -39.21 4.06 -17.32
C LEU A 105 -38.56 5.18 -16.51
N ALA A 106 -39.22 5.66 -15.45
CA ALA A 106 -38.61 6.61 -14.51
C ALA A 106 -37.46 5.99 -13.69
N MET A 107 -37.53 4.68 -13.41
CA MET A 107 -36.47 3.94 -12.69
C MET A 107 -35.37 3.44 -13.64
N ASP A 108 -35.75 2.95 -14.81
CA ASP A 108 -34.85 2.46 -15.85
C ASP A 108 -35.34 2.92 -17.23
N PRO A 109 -34.82 4.06 -17.73
CA PRO A 109 -35.14 4.56 -19.07
C PRO A 109 -34.72 3.60 -20.20
N SER A 110 -33.82 2.64 -19.93
CA SER A 110 -33.33 1.68 -20.91
C SER A 110 -34.19 0.41 -21.02
N PHE A 111 -35.25 0.29 -20.21
CA PHE A 111 -36.15 -0.86 -20.23
C PHE A 111 -37.03 -0.86 -21.49
N GLN A 112 -36.50 -1.41 -22.58
CA GLN A 112 -37.12 -1.39 -23.92
C GLN A 112 -38.55 -1.94 -23.95
N ASP A 113 -38.80 -3.06 -23.27
CA ASP A 113 -40.12 -3.72 -23.27
C ASP A 113 -41.22 -2.81 -22.70
N ALA A 114 -40.92 -2.10 -21.61
CA ALA A 114 -41.81 -1.12 -20.99
C ALA A 114 -41.98 0.13 -21.86
N ALA A 115 -40.93 0.55 -22.58
CA ALA A 115 -41.03 1.68 -23.50
C ALA A 115 -41.95 1.39 -24.69
N ILE A 116 -41.93 0.16 -25.19
CA ILE A 116 -42.83 -0.30 -26.26
C ILE A 116 -44.27 -0.37 -25.73
N LEU A 117 -44.47 -1.01 -24.57
CA LEU A 117 -45.79 -1.18 -23.96
C LEU A 117 -46.41 0.17 -23.56
N HIS A 118 -45.61 1.11 -23.05
CA HIS A 118 -46.03 2.47 -22.71
C HIS A 118 -46.55 3.22 -23.95
N ARG A 119 -45.80 3.19 -25.06
CA ARG A 119 -46.21 3.82 -26.33
C ARG A 119 -47.50 3.20 -26.86
N ALA A 120 -47.60 1.88 -26.87
CA ALA A 120 -48.82 1.18 -27.28
C ALA A 120 -50.03 1.52 -26.39
N SER A 121 -49.82 1.62 -25.07
CA SER A 121 -50.89 2.00 -24.13
C SER A 121 -51.38 3.44 -24.36
N ILE A 122 -50.50 4.37 -24.73
CA ILE A 122 -50.90 5.73 -25.11
C ILE A 122 -51.71 5.73 -26.41
N GLU A 123 -51.27 5.00 -27.43
CA GLU A 123 -51.93 4.94 -28.74
C GLU A 123 -53.31 4.28 -28.68
N LEU A 124 -53.50 3.33 -27.77
CA LEU A 124 -54.77 2.62 -27.60
C LEU A 124 -55.71 3.29 -26.58
N ASN A 125 -55.26 4.32 -25.88
CA ASN A 125 -56.05 4.98 -24.86
C ASN A 125 -57.32 5.64 -25.45
N GLY A 126 -58.46 5.44 -24.79
CA GLY A 126 -59.75 5.95 -25.28
C GLY A 126 -60.35 5.19 -26.47
N SER A 127 -59.79 4.03 -26.84
CA SER A 127 -60.36 3.19 -27.91
C SER A 127 -61.68 2.52 -27.49
N ALA A 128 -62.71 2.65 -28.33
CA ALA A 128 -64.04 2.07 -28.05
C ALA A 128 -64.09 0.53 -28.09
N ARG A 129 -63.10 -0.11 -28.72
CA ARG A 129 -62.96 -1.58 -28.82
C ARG A 129 -61.50 -2.00 -28.60
N PRO A 130 -61.05 -2.10 -27.34
CA PRO A 130 -59.65 -2.36 -26.98
C PRO A 130 -59.01 -3.53 -27.75
N GLY A 131 -59.64 -4.69 -27.78
CA GLY A 131 -59.07 -5.88 -28.45
C GLY A 131 -59.05 -5.81 -29.99
N ALA A 132 -59.91 -5.01 -30.63
CA ALA A 132 -59.87 -4.80 -32.08
C ALA A 132 -58.80 -3.77 -32.44
N SER A 133 -58.70 -2.70 -31.66
CA SER A 133 -57.68 -1.66 -31.80
C SER A 133 -56.28 -2.21 -31.55
N GLU A 134 -56.10 -3.08 -30.55
CA GLU A 134 -54.83 -3.79 -30.30
C GLU A 134 -54.40 -4.65 -31.51
N ARG A 135 -55.31 -5.48 -32.03
CA ARG A 135 -55.02 -6.31 -33.21
C ARG A 135 -54.66 -5.46 -34.42
N SER A 136 -55.38 -4.36 -34.64
CA SER A 136 -55.08 -3.42 -35.72
C SER A 136 -53.71 -2.77 -35.52
N LEU A 137 -53.35 -2.39 -34.30
CA LEU A 137 -52.04 -1.81 -34.00
C LEU A 137 -50.91 -2.81 -34.32
N VAL A 138 -51.04 -4.05 -33.86
CA VAL A 138 -50.06 -5.12 -34.12
C VAL A 138 -49.96 -5.42 -35.62
N GLU A 139 -51.08 -5.47 -36.35
CA GLU A 139 -51.06 -5.69 -37.80
C GLU A 139 -50.42 -4.50 -38.53
N ASN A 140 -50.75 -3.26 -38.18
CA ASN A 140 -50.14 -2.06 -38.75
C ASN A 140 -48.62 -2.07 -38.54
N ARG A 141 -48.14 -2.39 -37.32
CA ARG A 141 -46.70 -2.53 -37.04
C ARG A 141 -46.06 -3.65 -37.84
N PHE A 142 -46.76 -4.75 -38.04
CA PHE A 142 -46.29 -5.85 -38.89
C PHE A 142 -46.16 -5.43 -40.37
N GLU A 143 -47.16 -4.72 -40.90
CA GLU A 143 -47.17 -4.19 -42.26
C GLU A 143 -46.08 -3.11 -42.49
N GLU A 144 -45.89 -2.21 -41.52
CA GLU A 144 -44.78 -1.25 -41.51
C GLU A 144 -43.42 -1.97 -41.59
N GLY A 145 -43.23 -3.03 -40.80
CA GLY A 145 -42.03 -3.86 -40.86
C GLY A 145 -41.82 -4.51 -42.24
N MET A 146 -42.89 -5.01 -42.86
CA MET A 146 -42.84 -5.55 -44.23
C MET A 146 -42.49 -4.48 -45.27
N ALA A 147 -43.03 -3.27 -45.15
CA ALA A 147 -42.72 -2.16 -46.03
C ALA A 147 -41.24 -1.74 -45.92
N LEU A 148 -40.73 -1.62 -44.69
CA LEU A 148 -39.32 -1.30 -44.41
C LEU A 148 -38.38 -2.41 -44.93
N TYR A 149 -38.76 -3.67 -44.78
CA TYR A 149 -38.00 -4.79 -45.31
C TYR A 149 -37.89 -4.78 -46.84
N ARG A 150 -39.00 -4.46 -47.54
CA ARG A 150 -38.98 -4.27 -49.01
C ARG A 150 -38.08 -3.12 -49.44
N GLN A 151 -37.90 -2.10 -48.60
CA GLN A 151 -36.97 -0.99 -48.82
C GLN A 151 -35.51 -1.34 -48.46
N GLY A 152 -35.24 -2.55 -47.95
CA GLY A 152 -33.90 -2.97 -47.50
C GLY A 152 -33.49 -2.41 -46.13
N ARG A 153 -34.38 -1.72 -45.40
CA ARG A 153 -34.11 -1.13 -44.08
C ARG A 153 -34.26 -2.19 -42.99
N LEU A 154 -33.34 -3.15 -42.98
CA LEU A 154 -33.43 -4.37 -42.17
C LEU A 154 -33.48 -4.11 -40.65
N VAL A 155 -32.72 -3.14 -40.15
CA VAL A 155 -32.69 -2.79 -38.71
C VAL A 155 -34.06 -2.29 -38.27
N GLU A 156 -34.59 -1.30 -38.97
CA GLU A 156 -35.89 -0.71 -38.64
C GLU A 156 -37.04 -1.71 -38.84
N ALA A 157 -36.96 -2.56 -39.87
CA ALA A 157 -37.91 -3.66 -40.05
C ALA A 157 -37.87 -4.62 -38.84
N SER A 158 -36.68 -4.93 -38.34
CA SER A 158 -36.52 -5.78 -37.15
C SER A 158 -37.11 -5.14 -35.89
N ASP A 159 -36.98 -3.82 -35.73
CA ASP A 159 -37.56 -3.08 -34.60
C ASP A 159 -39.09 -3.15 -34.63
N ARG A 160 -39.72 -2.94 -35.79
CA ARG A 160 -41.20 -3.00 -35.94
C ARG A 160 -41.76 -4.40 -35.71
N TRP A 161 -41.06 -5.44 -36.15
CA TRP A 161 -41.44 -6.80 -35.85
C TRP A 161 -41.16 -7.18 -34.39
N GLU A 162 -40.11 -6.63 -33.77
CA GLU A 162 -39.87 -6.81 -32.33
C GLU A 162 -41.00 -6.18 -31.51
N GLU A 163 -41.42 -4.95 -31.82
CA GLU A 163 -42.60 -4.32 -31.22
C GLU A 163 -43.84 -5.22 -31.36
N SER A 164 -44.10 -5.73 -32.56
CA SER A 164 -45.23 -6.64 -32.83
C SER A 164 -45.18 -7.93 -32.00
N VAL A 165 -43.98 -8.52 -31.83
CA VAL A 165 -43.78 -9.75 -31.03
C VAL A 165 -43.92 -9.47 -29.53
N LYS A 166 -43.48 -8.30 -29.05
CA LYS A 166 -43.58 -7.90 -27.64
C LYS A 166 -45.02 -7.60 -27.23
N LEU A 167 -45.76 -6.89 -28.08
CA LEU A 167 -47.18 -6.60 -27.85
C LEU A 167 -48.04 -7.87 -27.97
N SER A 168 -47.77 -8.72 -28.96
CA SER A 168 -48.49 -9.98 -29.16
C SER A 168 -47.52 -11.16 -29.34
N PRO A 169 -47.11 -11.83 -28.24
CA PRO A 169 -46.21 -13.01 -28.28
C PRO A 169 -46.73 -14.19 -29.12
N GLY A 170 -48.05 -14.26 -29.33
CA GLY A 170 -48.71 -15.25 -30.18
C GLY A 170 -48.63 -14.99 -31.68
N ASN A 171 -48.11 -13.84 -32.13
CA ASN A 171 -48.02 -13.51 -33.55
C ASN A 171 -46.88 -14.31 -34.24
N LEU A 172 -47.23 -15.48 -34.76
CA LEU A 172 -46.29 -16.38 -35.44
C LEU A 172 -45.64 -15.75 -36.68
N LYS A 173 -46.37 -14.88 -37.42
CA LYS A 173 -45.84 -14.19 -38.60
C LYS A 173 -44.73 -13.23 -38.19
N ALA A 174 -44.98 -12.35 -37.23
CA ALA A 174 -43.98 -11.39 -36.74
C ALA A 174 -42.75 -12.11 -36.18
N ARG A 175 -42.93 -13.20 -35.43
CA ARG A 175 -41.81 -14.02 -34.93
C ARG A 175 -40.98 -14.64 -36.05
N TYR A 176 -41.63 -15.16 -37.09
CA TYR A 176 -40.94 -15.74 -38.24
C TYR A 176 -40.09 -14.69 -38.96
N TRP A 177 -40.68 -13.54 -39.29
CA TRP A 177 -39.99 -12.46 -40.00
C TRP A 177 -38.88 -11.82 -39.16
N LEU A 178 -39.10 -11.62 -37.87
CA LEU A 178 -38.07 -11.16 -36.93
C LEU A 178 -36.87 -12.12 -36.90
N LYS A 179 -37.12 -13.43 -36.83
CA LYS A 179 -36.04 -14.43 -36.86
C LYS A 179 -35.27 -14.39 -38.18
N ARG A 180 -35.99 -14.26 -39.31
CA ARG A 180 -35.39 -14.18 -40.64
C ARG A 180 -34.49 -12.95 -40.79
N VAL A 181 -34.98 -11.76 -40.46
CA VAL A 181 -34.20 -10.52 -40.59
C VAL A 181 -33.01 -10.47 -39.64
N ARG A 182 -33.13 -11.03 -38.42
CA ARG A 182 -31.98 -11.19 -37.52
C ARG A 182 -30.91 -12.11 -38.11
N GLY A 183 -31.32 -13.15 -38.83
CA GLY A 183 -30.40 -14.00 -39.60
C GLY A 183 -29.67 -13.21 -40.70
N GLU A 184 -30.41 -12.45 -41.51
CA GLU A 184 -29.84 -11.64 -42.59
C GLU A 184 -28.90 -10.53 -42.06
N LEU A 185 -29.26 -9.89 -40.94
CA LEU A 185 -28.40 -8.92 -40.25
C LEU A 185 -27.14 -9.60 -39.69
N ALA A 186 -27.28 -10.80 -39.10
CA ALA A 186 -26.13 -11.57 -38.61
C ALA A 186 -25.18 -11.95 -39.75
N ASP A 187 -25.70 -12.35 -40.92
CA ASP A 187 -24.90 -12.63 -42.11
C ASP A 187 -24.13 -11.39 -42.60
N GLU A 188 -24.78 -10.22 -42.58
CA GLU A 188 -24.14 -8.96 -42.96
C GLU A 188 -23.01 -8.58 -41.98
N HIS A 189 -23.27 -8.66 -40.68
CA HIS A 189 -22.24 -8.46 -39.66
C HIS A 189 -21.09 -9.48 -39.80
N PHE A 190 -21.39 -10.73 -40.12
CA PHE A 190 -20.38 -11.74 -40.39
C PHE A 190 -19.48 -11.36 -41.58
N ARG A 191 -20.06 -10.95 -42.71
CA ARG A 191 -19.31 -10.50 -43.89
C ARG A 191 -18.42 -9.29 -43.59
N ARG A 192 -18.95 -8.31 -42.84
CA ARG A 192 -18.18 -7.13 -42.40
C ARG A 192 -17.01 -7.52 -41.51
N GLY A 193 -17.24 -8.42 -40.55
CA GLY A 193 -16.19 -8.94 -39.69
C GLY A 193 -15.14 -9.72 -40.47
N GLN A 194 -15.53 -10.50 -41.49
CA GLN A 194 -14.59 -11.20 -42.36
C GLN A 194 -13.73 -10.24 -43.18
N LYS A 195 -14.32 -9.16 -43.71
CA LYS A 195 -13.57 -8.09 -44.41
C LYS A 195 -12.60 -7.38 -43.47
N ALA A 196 -13.01 -7.07 -42.24
CA ALA A 196 -12.14 -6.48 -41.22
C ALA A 196 -10.99 -7.42 -40.84
N TYR A 197 -11.28 -8.72 -40.72
CA TYR A 197 -10.26 -9.74 -40.45
C TYR A 197 -9.22 -9.83 -41.57
N GLN A 198 -9.65 -9.81 -42.83
CA GLN A 198 -8.75 -9.77 -44.00
C GLN A 198 -7.86 -8.51 -44.03
N MET A 199 -8.34 -7.40 -43.45
CA MET A 199 -7.57 -6.16 -43.29
C MET A 199 -6.72 -6.13 -42.02
N HIS A 200 -6.59 -7.26 -41.30
CA HIS A 200 -5.92 -7.39 -40.00
C HIS A 200 -6.45 -6.46 -38.90
N ARG A 201 -7.69 -5.97 -39.02
CA ARG A 201 -8.35 -5.19 -37.97
C ARG A 201 -9.07 -6.12 -37.02
N LEU A 202 -8.30 -6.80 -36.16
CA LEU A 202 -8.80 -7.86 -35.29
C LEU A 202 -9.93 -7.39 -34.34
N ARG A 203 -9.79 -6.20 -33.75
CA ARG A 203 -10.82 -5.61 -32.86
C ARG A 203 -12.12 -5.31 -33.60
N ASP A 204 -12.03 -4.65 -34.75
CA ASP A 204 -13.21 -4.37 -35.60
C ASP A 204 -13.89 -5.68 -36.05
N ALA A 205 -13.11 -6.72 -36.37
CA ALA A 205 -13.64 -8.02 -36.73
C ALA A 205 -14.43 -8.68 -35.59
N LEU A 206 -13.89 -8.65 -34.37
CA LEU A 206 -14.56 -9.14 -33.17
C LEU A 206 -15.85 -8.37 -32.89
N ASP A 207 -15.85 -7.04 -32.97
CA ASP A 207 -17.04 -6.22 -32.73
C ASP A 207 -18.20 -6.60 -33.67
N GLN A 208 -17.90 -6.80 -34.96
CA GLN A 208 -18.88 -7.23 -35.94
C GLN A 208 -19.35 -8.67 -35.67
N TRP A 209 -18.44 -9.59 -35.32
CA TRP A 209 -18.80 -10.97 -35.05
C TRP A 209 -19.58 -11.15 -33.74
N TYR A 210 -19.31 -10.37 -32.68
CA TYR A 210 -20.15 -10.37 -31.50
C TYR A 210 -21.55 -9.82 -31.80
N SER A 211 -21.65 -8.79 -32.64
CA SER A 211 -22.95 -8.27 -33.11
C SER A 211 -23.74 -9.36 -33.84
N ALA A 212 -23.09 -10.13 -34.72
CA ALA A 212 -23.71 -11.28 -35.38
C ALA A 212 -24.14 -12.37 -34.39
N LEU A 213 -23.34 -12.64 -33.36
CA LEU A 213 -23.63 -13.66 -32.34
C LEU A 213 -24.84 -13.28 -31.47
N VAL A 214 -24.99 -12.00 -31.14
CA VAL A 214 -26.16 -11.49 -30.39
C VAL A 214 -27.44 -11.66 -31.21
N LEU A 215 -27.39 -11.39 -32.52
CA LEU A 215 -28.53 -11.53 -33.42
C LEU A 215 -28.89 -12.98 -33.70
N ASN A 216 -27.87 -13.85 -33.85
CA ASN A 216 -28.04 -15.28 -34.06
C ASN A 216 -27.05 -16.10 -33.19
N PRO A 217 -27.45 -16.52 -31.99
CA PRO A 217 -26.59 -17.30 -31.09
C PRO A 217 -26.14 -18.66 -31.64
N LYS A 218 -26.84 -19.19 -32.66
CA LYS A 218 -26.52 -20.47 -33.31
C LYS A 218 -25.81 -20.29 -34.65
N PHE A 219 -25.22 -19.12 -34.91
CA PHE A 219 -24.50 -18.86 -36.15
C PHE A 219 -23.34 -19.86 -36.32
N PRO A 220 -23.28 -20.64 -37.42
CA PRO A 220 -22.24 -21.66 -37.60
C PRO A 220 -20.83 -21.07 -37.62
N GLN A 221 -19.88 -21.76 -36.98
CA GLN A 221 -18.44 -21.44 -37.01
C GLN A 221 -18.03 -20.07 -36.42
N LEU A 222 -18.97 -19.20 -36.03
CA LEU A 222 -18.70 -17.86 -35.51
C LEU A 222 -17.91 -17.90 -34.20
N VAL A 223 -18.30 -18.77 -33.28
CA VAL A 223 -17.60 -18.95 -32.00
C VAL A 223 -16.16 -19.39 -32.21
N GLY A 224 -15.90 -20.32 -33.14
CA GLY A 224 -14.54 -20.75 -33.48
C GLY A 224 -13.70 -19.62 -34.07
N ASN A 225 -14.29 -18.83 -34.97
CA ASN A 225 -13.62 -17.66 -35.57
C ASN A 225 -13.30 -16.60 -34.52
N ILE A 226 -14.25 -16.28 -33.63
CA ILE A 226 -14.04 -15.36 -32.49
C ILE A 226 -12.89 -15.85 -31.62
N SER A 227 -12.93 -17.11 -31.16
CA SER A 227 -11.88 -17.68 -30.30
C SER A 227 -10.49 -17.61 -30.95
N LYS A 228 -10.41 -17.86 -32.27
CA LYS A 228 -9.16 -17.74 -33.03
C LYS A 228 -8.65 -16.30 -33.02
N VAL A 229 -9.50 -15.33 -33.37
CA VAL A 229 -9.10 -13.91 -33.44
C VAL A 229 -8.79 -13.34 -32.06
N GLU A 230 -9.52 -13.72 -31.02
CA GLU A 230 -9.17 -13.36 -29.64
C GLU A 230 -7.80 -13.89 -29.25
N SER A 231 -7.46 -15.14 -29.63
CA SER A 231 -6.12 -15.69 -29.35
C SER A 231 -5.03 -14.94 -30.10
N GLU A 232 -5.29 -14.55 -31.36
CA GLU A 232 -4.36 -13.72 -32.15
C GLU A 232 -4.17 -12.34 -31.52
N LEU A 233 -5.26 -11.72 -31.04
CA LEU A 233 -5.20 -10.42 -30.37
C LEU A 233 -4.44 -10.49 -29.05
N ARG A 234 -4.68 -11.51 -28.21
CA ARG A 234 -3.90 -11.73 -26.98
C ARG A 234 -2.41 -11.89 -27.27
N ARG A 235 -2.06 -12.67 -28.31
CA ARG A 235 -0.66 -12.82 -28.76
C ARG A 235 -0.05 -11.52 -29.22
N GLN A 236 -0.81 -10.71 -29.97
CA GLN A 236 -0.33 -9.41 -30.41
C GLN A 236 -0.05 -8.48 -29.21
N GLU A 237 -0.99 -8.40 -28.27
CA GLU A 237 -0.82 -7.59 -27.05
C GLU A 237 0.36 -8.08 -26.19
N ALA A 238 0.54 -9.39 -26.05
CA ALA A 238 1.69 -9.98 -25.37
C ALA A 238 3.01 -9.65 -26.09
N ASN A 239 3.03 -9.74 -27.42
CA ASN A 239 4.21 -9.41 -28.22
C ASN A 239 4.57 -7.92 -28.15
N ASP A 240 3.58 -7.02 -28.21
CA ASP A 240 3.81 -5.57 -28.12
C ASP A 240 4.43 -5.20 -26.76
N LYS A 241 3.91 -5.77 -25.67
CA LYS A 241 4.50 -5.61 -24.33
C LYS A 241 5.88 -6.22 -24.20
N LEU A 242 6.12 -7.37 -24.85
CA LEU A 242 7.44 -7.99 -24.89
C LEU A 242 8.46 -7.08 -25.60
N GLN A 243 8.08 -6.43 -26.70
CA GLN A 243 8.93 -5.45 -27.38
C GLN A 243 9.20 -4.22 -26.51
N GLU A 244 8.19 -3.72 -25.79
CA GLU A 244 8.37 -2.62 -24.86
C GLU A 244 9.34 -3.00 -23.71
N ALA A 245 9.19 -4.20 -23.16
CA ALA A 245 10.10 -4.73 -22.15
C ALA A 245 11.55 -4.84 -22.66
N LEU A 246 11.75 -5.30 -23.89
CA LEU A 246 13.06 -5.36 -24.54
C LEU A 246 13.68 -3.96 -24.69
N ASN A 247 12.89 -2.97 -25.09
CA ASN A 247 13.36 -1.59 -25.20
C ASN A 247 13.76 -1.01 -23.83
N LEU A 248 12.98 -1.26 -22.78
CA LEU A 248 13.32 -0.84 -21.42
C LEU A 248 14.56 -1.54 -20.88
N TYR A 249 14.72 -2.82 -21.20
CA TYR A 249 15.92 -3.57 -20.88
C TYR A 249 17.16 -2.98 -21.58
N GLY A 250 17.05 -2.64 -22.87
CA GLY A 250 18.11 -1.94 -23.61
C GLY A 250 18.47 -0.56 -23.03
N GLN A 251 17.57 0.07 -22.27
CA GLN A 251 17.81 1.32 -21.54
C GLN A 251 18.37 1.10 -20.11
N GLY A 252 18.60 -0.15 -19.70
CA GLY A 252 19.03 -0.51 -18.35
C GLY A 252 17.94 -0.40 -17.28
N ARG A 253 16.67 -0.21 -17.68
CA ARG A 253 15.52 -0.08 -16.76
C ARG A 253 14.95 -1.45 -16.39
N ASN A 254 15.78 -2.26 -15.73
CA ASN A 254 15.52 -3.69 -15.48
C ASN A 254 14.25 -3.94 -14.64
N ASP A 255 13.96 -3.10 -13.63
CA ASP A 255 12.76 -3.25 -12.80
C ASP A 255 11.46 -3.02 -13.59
N GLN A 256 11.46 -2.07 -14.53
CA GLN A 256 10.29 -1.78 -15.37
C GLN A 256 10.11 -2.88 -16.42
N ALA A 257 11.22 -3.35 -17.00
CA ALA A 257 11.21 -4.49 -17.92
C ALA A 257 10.65 -5.76 -17.26
N LEU A 258 11.07 -6.09 -16.03
CA LEU A 258 10.53 -7.25 -15.30
C LEU A 258 9.02 -7.16 -15.07
N LYS A 259 8.51 -5.98 -14.68
CA LYS A 259 7.06 -5.79 -14.49
C LYS A 259 6.28 -6.03 -15.78
N LEU A 260 6.75 -5.50 -16.91
CA LEU A 260 6.10 -5.74 -18.20
C LEU A 260 6.18 -7.21 -18.61
N LEU A 261 7.29 -7.89 -18.33
CA LEU A 261 7.42 -9.32 -18.65
C LEU A 261 6.52 -10.19 -17.77
N ASP A 262 6.33 -9.83 -16.50
CA ASP A 262 5.35 -10.48 -15.63
C ASP A 262 3.93 -10.29 -16.21
N GLU A 263 3.60 -9.08 -16.70
CA GLU A 263 2.33 -8.84 -17.40
C GLU A 263 2.19 -9.67 -18.68
N VAL A 264 3.26 -9.85 -19.47
CA VAL A 264 3.25 -10.75 -20.64
C VAL A 264 2.88 -12.17 -20.22
N LEU A 265 3.45 -12.69 -19.12
CA LEU A 265 3.13 -14.02 -18.60
C LEU A 265 1.72 -14.12 -18.00
N THR A 266 1.12 -13.01 -17.57
CA THR A 266 -0.31 -13.00 -17.21
C THR A 266 -1.23 -13.15 -18.41
N ILE A 267 -0.81 -12.65 -19.59
CA ILE A 267 -1.58 -12.74 -20.84
C ILE A 267 -1.37 -14.12 -21.48
N GLU A 268 -0.11 -14.53 -21.64
CA GLU A 268 0.29 -15.82 -22.18
C GLU A 268 1.31 -16.52 -21.26
N PRO A 269 0.85 -17.41 -20.34
CA PRO A 269 1.74 -18.11 -19.41
C PRO A 269 2.80 -18.99 -20.06
N GLY A 270 2.59 -19.39 -21.32
CA GLY A 270 3.50 -20.23 -22.10
C GLY A 270 4.53 -19.48 -22.94
N GLU A 271 4.63 -18.15 -22.84
CA GLU A 271 5.54 -17.37 -23.67
C GLU A 271 7.01 -17.57 -23.27
N THR A 272 7.69 -18.48 -23.97
CA THR A 272 9.06 -18.90 -23.65
C THR A 272 10.09 -17.77 -23.77
N LYS A 273 9.90 -16.80 -24.66
CA LYS A 273 10.85 -15.67 -24.81
C LYS A 273 10.81 -14.77 -23.57
N ALA A 274 9.61 -14.49 -23.06
CA ALA A 274 9.43 -13.71 -21.85
C ALA A 274 10.06 -14.41 -20.63
N GLN A 275 9.84 -15.73 -20.48
CA GLN A 275 10.45 -16.51 -19.40
C GLN A 275 11.99 -16.49 -19.44
N LYS A 276 12.58 -16.67 -20.63
CA LYS A 276 14.05 -16.60 -20.80
C LYS A 276 14.58 -15.23 -20.45
N LEU A 277 13.95 -14.17 -20.96
CA LEU A 277 14.38 -12.79 -20.72
C LEU A 277 14.26 -12.40 -19.24
N ILE A 278 13.20 -12.83 -18.54
CA ILE A 278 13.09 -12.66 -17.09
C ILE A 278 14.28 -13.33 -16.38
N GLY A 279 14.64 -14.55 -16.77
CA GLY A 279 15.78 -15.27 -16.20
C GLY A 279 17.11 -14.52 -16.41
N GLU A 280 17.35 -14.01 -17.62
CA GLU A 280 18.54 -13.23 -17.96
C GLU A 280 18.62 -11.93 -17.15
N ILE A 281 17.54 -11.14 -17.12
CA ILE A 281 17.49 -9.87 -16.37
C ILE A 281 17.67 -10.12 -14.87
N ARG A 282 16.99 -11.13 -14.32
CA ARG A 282 17.13 -11.49 -12.90
C ARG A 282 18.57 -11.88 -12.58
N LEU A 283 19.23 -12.67 -13.42
CA LEU A 283 20.62 -13.06 -13.22
C LEU A 283 21.58 -11.86 -13.31
N GLU A 284 21.32 -10.90 -14.20
CA GLU A 284 22.10 -9.67 -14.28
C GLU A 284 21.97 -8.82 -13.00
N ILE A 285 20.73 -8.58 -12.55
CA ILE A 285 20.45 -7.87 -11.28
C ILE A 285 21.13 -8.59 -10.11
N ALA A 286 21.02 -9.91 -10.04
CA ALA A 286 21.67 -10.73 -9.04
C ALA A 286 23.19 -10.52 -9.02
N ASN A 287 23.84 -10.54 -10.20
CA ASN A 287 25.28 -10.29 -10.31
C ASN A 287 25.66 -8.88 -9.88
N GLN A 288 24.86 -7.86 -10.21
CA GLN A 288 25.07 -6.49 -9.74
C GLN A 288 25.06 -6.43 -8.21
N TYR A 289 24.07 -7.03 -7.53
CA TYR A 289 24.04 -7.11 -6.07
C TYR A 289 25.22 -7.88 -5.47
N VAL A 290 25.71 -8.93 -6.13
CA VAL A 290 26.93 -9.61 -5.69
C VAL A 290 28.16 -8.70 -5.78
N THR A 291 28.29 -7.92 -6.86
CA THR A 291 29.41 -6.96 -6.99
C THR A 291 29.32 -5.84 -5.94
N GLU A 292 28.12 -5.33 -5.68
CA GLU A 292 27.86 -4.34 -4.63
C GLU A 292 28.19 -4.91 -3.24
N GLY A 293 27.73 -6.12 -2.95
CA GLY A 293 28.02 -6.82 -1.70
C GLY A 293 29.51 -7.05 -1.49
N ARG A 294 30.25 -7.42 -2.55
CA ARG A 294 31.72 -7.54 -2.51
C ARG A 294 32.41 -6.20 -2.26
N SER A 295 31.91 -5.11 -2.86
CA SER A 295 32.42 -3.75 -2.63
C SER A 295 32.22 -3.31 -1.17
N LYS A 296 31.01 -3.50 -0.64
CA LYS A 296 30.67 -3.22 0.77
C LYS A 296 31.48 -4.07 1.75
N TYR A 297 31.70 -5.35 1.42
CA TYR A 297 32.58 -6.23 2.20
C TYR A 297 34.02 -5.71 2.26
N LYS A 298 34.58 -5.28 1.12
CA LYS A 298 35.91 -4.63 1.08
C LYS A 298 35.95 -3.33 1.90
N GLY A 299 34.85 -2.57 1.89
CA GLY A 299 34.67 -1.37 2.71
C GLY A 299 34.40 -1.64 4.20
N ARG A 300 34.52 -2.89 4.69
CA ARG A 300 34.22 -3.33 6.06
C ARG A 300 32.77 -3.09 6.51
N GLN A 301 31.87 -2.85 5.57
CA GLN A 301 30.43 -2.72 5.81
C GLN A 301 29.77 -4.10 5.71
N TYR A 302 29.96 -4.93 6.73
CA TYR A 302 29.54 -6.34 6.68
C TYR A 302 28.02 -6.54 6.65
N LYS A 303 27.24 -5.79 7.44
CA LYS A 303 25.77 -5.92 7.43
C LYS A 303 25.17 -5.56 6.06
N PRO A 304 25.49 -4.38 5.47
CA PRO A 304 25.02 -4.05 4.13
C PRO A 304 25.49 -5.02 3.04
N ALA A 305 26.66 -5.64 3.21
CA ALA A 305 27.17 -6.67 2.29
C ALA A 305 26.33 -7.95 2.35
N ILE A 306 25.98 -8.41 3.56
CA ILE A 306 25.10 -9.57 3.77
C ILE A 306 23.73 -9.32 3.16
N ASP A 307 23.15 -8.14 3.36
CA ASP A 307 21.85 -7.78 2.78
C ASP A 307 21.88 -7.79 1.25
N ALA A 308 22.95 -7.28 0.64
CA ALA A 308 23.14 -7.33 -0.81
C ALA A 308 23.29 -8.78 -1.33
N PHE A 309 24.02 -9.65 -0.63
CA PHE A 309 24.13 -11.06 -1.00
C PHE A 309 22.80 -11.82 -0.86
N ASN A 310 21.99 -11.50 0.16
CA ASN A 310 20.65 -12.07 0.30
C ASN A 310 19.75 -11.65 -0.86
N LYS A 311 19.74 -10.35 -1.21
CA LYS A 311 18.98 -9.86 -2.37
C LYS A 311 19.39 -10.55 -3.66
N ALA A 312 20.68 -10.81 -3.87
CA ALA A 312 21.13 -11.54 -5.06
C ALA A 312 20.48 -12.94 -5.18
N VAL A 313 20.25 -13.64 -4.05
CA VAL A 313 19.56 -14.93 -4.05
C VAL A 313 18.10 -14.80 -4.45
N ASP A 314 17.40 -13.75 -4.02
CA ASP A 314 16.01 -13.48 -4.41
C ASP A 314 15.85 -13.31 -5.93
N TYR A 315 16.89 -12.78 -6.59
CA TYR A 315 16.98 -12.64 -8.04
C TYR A 315 17.60 -13.86 -8.75
N GLY A 316 17.73 -15.01 -8.08
CA GLY A 316 18.12 -16.28 -8.72
C GLY A 316 19.62 -16.53 -8.78
N TYR A 317 20.44 -15.83 -7.99
CA TYR A 317 21.84 -16.21 -7.79
C TYR A 317 21.96 -17.58 -7.10
N ASP A 318 23.04 -18.32 -7.37
CA ASP A 318 23.33 -19.60 -6.73
C ASP A 318 23.38 -19.46 -5.19
N PRO A 319 22.41 -20.06 -4.47
CA PRO A 319 22.32 -19.92 -3.02
C PRO A 319 23.56 -20.44 -2.29
N ARG A 320 24.23 -21.47 -2.83
CA ARG A 320 25.43 -22.04 -2.19
C ARG A 320 26.58 -21.04 -2.20
N LYS A 321 26.79 -20.38 -3.35
CA LYS A 321 27.84 -19.35 -3.50
C LYS A 321 27.54 -18.12 -2.65
N ALA A 322 26.28 -17.66 -2.63
CA ALA A 322 25.88 -16.55 -1.77
C ALA A 322 26.06 -16.86 -0.28
N ASN A 323 25.61 -18.04 0.18
CA ASN A 323 25.75 -18.46 1.56
C ASN A 323 27.21 -18.53 2.01
N HIS A 324 28.12 -18.96 1.12
CA HIS A 324 29.55 -18.93 1.40
C HIS A 324 30.05 -17.48 1.61
N LEU A 325 29.69 -16.54 0.72
CA LEU A 325 30.06 -15.12 0.88
C LEU A 325 29.47 -14.50 2.15
N ILE A 326 28.24 -14.85 2.50
CA ILE A 326 27.57 -14.40 3.73
C ILE A 326 28.28 -14.95 4.96
N ALA A 327 28.67 -16.23 4.94
CA ALA A 327 29.42 -16.85 6.05
C ALA A 327 30.76 -16.14 6.27
N LEU A 328 31.51 -15.86 5.19
CA LEU A 328 32.76 -15.09 5.26
C LEU A 328 32.54 -13.69 5.83
N ALA A 329 31.49 -12.99 5.40
CA ALA A 329 31.12 -11.68 5.93
C ALA A 329 30.79 -11.71 7.43
N LYS A 330 30.04 -12.73 7.88
CA LYS A 330 29.69 -12.91 9.30
C LYS A 330 30.91 -13.25 10.14
N GLU A 331 31.77 -14.14 9.67
CA GLU A 331 33.00 -14.52 10.38
C GLU A 331 33.92 -13.30 10.58
N GLN A 332 34.15 -12.54 9.51
CA GLN A 332 34.99 -11.34 9.59
C GLN A 332 34.38 -10.27 10.51
N MET A 333 33.05 -10.06 10.44
CA MET A 333 32.33 -9.16 11.34
C MET A 333 32.50 -9.55 12.81
N ASN A 334 32.37 -10.84 13.13
CA ASN A 334 32.52 -11.33 14.51
C ASN A 334 33.96 -11.18 14.99
N LYS A 335 34.96 -11.51 14.16
CA LYS A 335 36.38 -11.31 14.50
C LYS A 335 36.71 -9.84 14.81
N GLU A 336 36.22 -8.91 14.00
CA GLU A 336 36.45 -7.48 14.23
C GLU A 336 35.67 -6.96 15.44
N ALA A 337 34.45 -7.45 15.67
CA ALA A 337 33.68 -7.13 16.87
C ALA A 337 34.36 -7.62 18.14
N ASP A 338 34.89 -8.85 18.14
CA ASP A 338 35.61 -9.42 19.27
C ASP A 338 36.95 -8.71 19.50
N ALA A 339 37.69 -8.38 18.44
CA ALA A 339 38.89 -7.57 18.54
C ALA A 339 38.60 -6.17 19.11
N ARG A 340 37.48 -5.55 18.71
CA ARG A 340 37.05 -4.26 19.25
C ARG A 340 36.64 -4.38 20.72
N ARG A 341 35.89 -5.43 21.10
CA ARG A 341 35.53 -5.72 22.49
C ARG A 341 36.76 -5.88 23.36
N LYS A 342 37.74 -6.68 22.92
CA LYS A 342 39.03 -6.86 23.60
C LYS A 342 39.79 -5.54 23.73
N ARG A 343 39.85 -4.71 22.69
CA ARG A 343 40.51 -3.39 22.76
C ARG A 343 39.84 -2.46 23.77
N VAL A 344 38.52 -2.40 23.77
CA VAL A 344 37.76 -1.60 24.74
C VAL A 344 37.95 -2.13 26.17
N GLU A 345 37.99 -3.45 26.34
CA GLU A 345 38.24 -4.07 27.65
C GLU A 345 39.67 -3.86 28.14
N ASP A 346 40.66 -3.97 27.25
CA ASP A 346 42.06 -3.67 27.55
C ASP A 346 42.26 -2.18 27.87
N GLU A 347 41.58 -1.29 27.17
CA GLU A 347 41.59 0.16 27.43
C GLU A 347 40.94 0.49 28.77
N ARG A 348 39.80 -0.13 29.08
CA ARG A 348 39.16 -0.05 30.39
C ARG A 348 40.08 -0.56 31.50
N ARG A 349 40.73 -1.72 31.32
CA ARG A 349 41.68 -2.26 32.30
C ARG A 349 42.86 -1.31 32.51
N ARG A 350 43.40 -0.70 31.44
CA ARG A 350 44.47 0.29 31.55
C ARG A 350 44.02 1.54 32.32
N GLN A 351 42.80 2.03 32.08
CA GLN A 351 42.24 3.15 32.81
C GLN A 351 42.05 2.82 34.30
N GLU A 352 41.55 1.62 34.62
CA GLU A 352 41.39 1.14 36.00
C GLU A 352 42.75 0.99 36.71
N GLU A 353 43.76 0.44 36.04
CA GLU A 353 45.13 0.32 36.57
C GLU A 353 45.78 1.69 36.80
N GLU A 354 45.59 2.65 35.87
CA GLU A 354 46.10 4.01 36.01
C GLU A 354 45.41 4.76 37.16
N GLU A 355 44.10 4.62 37.30
CA GLU A 355 43.34 5.20 38.41
C GLU A 355 43.75 4.60 39.76
N ALA A 356 43.95 3.28 39.82
CA ALA A 356 44.45 2.60 41.02
C ALA A 356 45.86 3.07 41.39
N ARG A 357 46.75 3.27 40.41
CA ARG A 357 48.09 3.84 40.64
C ARG A 357 48.02 5.26 41.18
N ARG A 358 47.16 6.12 40.61
CA ARG A 358 46.95 7.50 41.10
C ARG A 358 46.46 7.51 42.55
N LYS A 359 45.45 6.69 42.88
CA LYS A 359 44.94 6.54 44.26
C LYS A 359 46.02 6.02 45.22
N ALA A 360 46.82 5.05 44.79
CA ALA A 360 47.92 4.53 45.61
C ALA A 360 49.02 5.57 45.85
N GLU A 361 49.36 6.39 44.84
CA GLU A 361 50.32 7.48 44.96
C GLU A 361 49.79 8.58 45.90
N GLU A 362 48.51 8.97 45.79
CA GLU A 362 47.86 9.89 46.72
C GLU A 362 47.88 9.37 48.16
N LEU A 363 47.51 8.09 48.36
CA LEU A 363 47.56 7.46 49.68
C LEU A 363 48.99 7.44 50.25
N ARG A 364 50.00 7.22 49.40
CA ARG A 364 51.40 7.26 49.84
C ARG A 364 51.82 8.67 50.26
N LYS A 365 51.45 9.69 49.48
CA LYS A 365 51.68 11.10 49.84
C LYS A 365 50.97 11.48 51.13
N GLN A 366 49.76 10.99 51.36
CA GLN A 366 49.03 11.20 52.62
C GLN A 366 49.76 10.56 53.80
N LYS A 367 50.19 9.29 53.68
CA LYS A 367 50.97 8.62 54.73
C LYS A 367 52.31 9.31 55.01
N GLU A 368 53.04 9.69 53.96
CA GLU A 368 54.30 10.46 54.10
C GLU A 368 54.05 11.80 54.81
N ALA A 369 52.93 12.49 54.52
CA ALA A 369 52.55 13.72 55.19
C ALA A 369 52.14 13.49 56.66
N GLU A 370 51.42 12.40 56.95
CA GLU A 370 51.08 11.98 58.32
C GLU A 370 52.33 11.64 59.13
N ASP A 371 53.24 10.84 58.57
CA ASP A 371 54.50 10.47 59.21
C ASP A 371 55.39 11.71 59.44
N ALA A 372 55.46 12.63 58.48
CA ALA A 372 56.17 13.91 58.64
C ALA A 372 55.53 14.80 59.72
N ALA A 373 54.20 14.81 59.82
CA ALA A 373 53.49 15.52 60.88
C ALA A 373 53.76 14.89 62.26
N GLN A 374 53.77 13.56 62.36
CA GLN A 374 54.13 12.84 63.58
C GLN A 374 55.59 13.05 63.98
N ALA A 375 56.52 13.06 63.02
CA ALA A 375 57.93 13.35 63.26
C ALA A 375 58.14 14.79 63.74
N LYS A 376 57.42 15.77 63.16
CA LYS A 376 57.39 17.15 63.67
C LYS A 376 56.85 17.21 65.10
N GLN A 377 55.74 16.54 65.40
CA GLN A 377 55.20 16.48 66.76
C GLN A 377 56.16 15.79 67.75
N GLN A 378 56.91 14.77 67.32
CA GLN A 378 57.94 14.13 68.15
C GLN A 378 59.16 15.02 68.35
N GLN A 379 59.59 15.77 67.32
CA GLN A 379 60.65 16.78 67.45
C GLN A 379 60.23 17.93 68.37
N GLU A 380 58.99 18.40 68.27
CA GLU A 380 58.42 19.39 69.21
C GLU A 380 58.38 18.84 70.63
N LYS A 381 57.96 17.58 70.84
CA LYS A 381 58.02 16.93 72.16
C LYS A 381 59.45 16.73 72.68
N GLN A 382 60.43 16.46 71.80
CA GLN A 382 61.84 16.35 72.18
C GLN A 382 62.47 17.72 72.49
N GLN A 383 62.13 18.77 71.74
CA GLN A 383 62.49 20.16 72.07
C GLN A 383 61.82 20.64 73.36
N GLN A 384 60.60 20.18 73.67
CA GLN A 384 59.94 20.43 74.95
C GLN A 384 60.63 19.72 76.12
N SER A 385 61.35 18.61 75.87
CA SER A 385 62.07 17.85 76.91
C SER A 385 63.51 18.33 77.18
N GLN A 386 64.02 19.31 76.44
CA GLN A 386 65.37 19.88 76.62
C GLN A 386 65.41 21.28 77.26
N LEU A 387 64.28 21.82 77.72
CA LEU A 387 64.23 23.14 78.36
C LEU A 387 63.35 23.11 79.63
N ASP A 388 63.89 22.53 80.70
CA ASP A 388 63.45 22.79 82.07
C ASP A 388 64.65 23.19 82.93
N ALA A 389 64.96 24.50 82.93
CA ALA A 389 65.81 25.16 83.92
C ALA A 389 65.44 26.65 84.03
N ASN A 390 64.32 26.89 84.73
CA ASN A 390 63.90 28.07 85.49
C ASN A 390 63.84 29.51 84.85
N PRO A 391 62.88 30.33 85.33
CA PRO A 391 62.36 31.60 84.79
C PRO A 391 63.24 32.81 85.27
N PRO A 392 62.88 34.12 85.21
CA PRO A 392 61.58 34.77 84.95
C PRO A 392 61.63 36.09 84.14
N ALA A 393 60.46 36.68 83.82
CA ALA A 393 60.14 38.09 84.05
C ALA A 393 58.75 38.47 83.53
N GLU A 394 58.19 39.49 84.17
CA GLU A 394 56.81 39.96 84.16
C GLU A 394 56.34 40.65 82.87
N GLN A 395 55.05 40.44 82.54
CA GLN A 395 53.99 41.38 82.13
C GLN A 395 54.30 42.50 81.08
N PRO A 396 53.38 42.79 80.13
CA PRO A 396 52.08 43.37 80.50
C PRO A 396 50.87 42.99 79.66
N ALA A 397 49.73 43.48 80.13
CA ALA A 397 48.40 43.39 79.54
C ALA A 397 48.20 44.31 78.31
N GLY A 398 47.40 43.84 77.34
CA GLY A 398 46.73 44.61 76.27
C GLY A 398 47.62 45.16 75.14
N PRO A 399 47.09 45.48 73.92
CA PRO A 399 45.70 45.88 73.57
C PRO A 399 45.06 44.99 72.47
N ALA A 400 43.74 44.94 72.28
CA ALA A 400 42.93 45.78 71.37
C ALA A 400 43.64 46.26 70.06
N PRO A 401 42.92 46.26 68.91
CA PRO A 401 43.46 45.88 67.61
C PRO A 401 44.24 47.01 66.92
N ASN A 402 45.45 46.71 66.43
CA ASN A 402 46.08 47.57 65.41
C ASN A 402 45.38 47.35 64.07
N SER A 403 44.32 48.14 63.87
CA SER A 403 43.51 48.21 62.67
C SER A 403 44.33 48.40 61.38
N GLU A 404 45.57 48.91 61.42
CA GLU A 404 46.35 49.20 60.22
C GLU A 404 47.09 48.00 59.62
N GLU A 405 47.60 47.08 60.43
CA GLU A 405 48.40 45.94 59.93
C GLU A 405 47.49 44.85 59.33
N ASN A 406 46.35 44.61 59.98
CA ASN A 406 45.27 43.77 59.45
C ASN A 406 44.67 44.35 58.16
N LYS A 407 44.52 45.69 58.07
CA LYS A 407 44.11 46.37 56.82
C LYS A 407 45.16 46.23 55.72
N ARG A 408 46.46 46.35 56.03
CA ARG A 408 47.54 46.17 55.05
C ARG A 408 47.61 44.74 54.52
N ASN A 409 47.45 43.74 55.39
CA ASN A 409 47.39 42.34 54.99
C ASN A 409 46.11 42.05 54.18
N ALA A 410 44.96 42.61 54.56
CA ALA A 410 43.73 42.53 53.78
C ALA A 410 43.88 43.15 52.37
N ILE A 411 44.51 44.33 52.24
CA ILE A 411 44.78 44.96 50.94
C ILE A 411 45.70 44.10 50.06
N LYS A 412 46.72 43.46 50.66
CA LYS A 412 47.63 42.56 49.94
C LYS A 412 46.87 41.35 49.38
N HIS A 413 46.06 40.69 50.19
CA HIS A 413 45.22 39.56 49.76
C HIS A 413 44.14 40.00 48.75
N TRP A 414 43.60 41.21 48.87
CA TRP A 414 42.69 41.78 47.87
C TRP A 414 43.35 41.96 46.49
N GLN A 415 44.56 42.52 46.44
CA GLN A 415 45.33 42.68 45.20
C GLN A 415 45.71 41.34 44.56
N GLN A 416 46.08 40.35 45.39
CA GLN A 416 46.40 39.00 44.92
C GLN A 416 45.16 38.30 44.35
N GLY A 417 44.01 38.42 45.00
CA GLY A 417 42.74 37.92 44.48
C GLY A 417 42.32 38.61 43.19
N LEU A 418 42.57 39.92 43.03
CA LEU A 418 42.31 40.64 41.78
C LEU A 418 43.21 40.17 40.63
N GLN A 419 44.49 39.89 40.90
CA GLN A 419 45.40 39.30 39.90
C GLN A 419 44.97 37.88 39.49
N ALA A 420 44.53 37.05 40.44
CA ALA A 420 44.00 35.72 40.16
C ALA A 420 42.72 35.80 39.32
N PHE A 421 41.83 36.75 39.62
CA PHE A 421 40.61 37.00 38.87
C PHE A 421 40.89 37.46 37.42
N GLN A 422 41.87 38.34 37.21
CA GLN A 422 42.32 38.75 35.86
C GLN A 422 42.93 37.60 35.04
N ARG A 423 43.49 36.58 35.72
CA ARG A 423 44.03 35.36 35.10
C ARG A 423 42.98 34.26 34.92
N SER A 424 41.69 34.57 35.16
CA SER A 424 40.57 33.62 35.09
C SER A 424 40.67 32.45 36.07
N ASP A 425 41.48 32.56 37.14
CA ASP A 425 41.59 31.56 38.20
C ASP A 425 40.65 31.92 39.36
N TYR A 426 39.37 31.58 39.19
CA TYR A 426 38.30 31.98 40.12
C TYR A 426 38.38 31.29 41.48
N GLN A 427 38.96 30.09 41.54
CA GLN A 427 39.07 29.33 42.79
C GLN A 427 40.15 29.93 43.69
N LYS A 428 41.32 30.26 43.13
CA LYS A 428 42.34 31.01 43.88
C LYS A 428 41.88 32.42 44.24
N ALA A 429 41.16 33.10 43.36
CA ALA A 429 40.59 34.42 43.67
C ALA A 429 39.61 34.36 44.86
N ARG A 430 38.80 33.30 44.96
CA ARG A 430 37.89 33.08 46.08
C ARG A 430 38.64 32.86 47.40
N ASP A 431 39.67 32.02 47.39
CA ASP A 431 40.45 31.72 48.60
C ASP A 431 41.18 32.96 49.14
N GLU A 432 41.81 33.75 48.25
CA GLU A 432 42.49 35.00 48.62
C GLU A 432 41.51 36.06 49.14
N TRP A 433 40.31 36.17 48.56
CA TRP A 433 39.28 37.09 49.05
C TRP A 433 38.61 36.62 50.34
N MET A 434 38.54 35.30 50.60
CA MET A 434 38.15 34.78 51.92
C MET A 434 39.19 35.11 52.99
N LEU A 435 40.48 34.99 52.67
CA LEU A 435 41.57 35.42 53.55
C LEU A 435 41.51 36.94 53.82
N CYS A 436 41.26 37.76 52.80
CA CYS A 436 41.03 39.20 52.99
C CYS A 436 39.91 39.48 54.00
N LYS A 437 38.78 38.76 53.90
CA LYS A 437 37.63 38.89 54.82
C LYS A 437 37.96 38.46 56.25
N GLN A 438 38.86 37.48 56.43
CA GLN A 438 39.31 37.05 57.76
C GLN A 438 40.15 38.13 58.45
N PHE A 439 40.98 38.86 57.70
CA PHE A 439 41.82 39.92 58.25
C PHE A 439 41.07 41.25 58.45
N ASP A 440 40.16 41.63 57.55
CA ASP A 440 39.30 42.81 57.69
C ASP A 440 37.84 42.50 57.33
N PRO A 441 37.00 42.14 58.32
CA PRO A 441 35.58 41.84 58.09
C PRO A 441 34.75 43.05 57.63
N ALA A 442 35.25 44.29 57.75
CA ALA A 442 34.52 45.51 57.40
C ALA A 442 34.85 46.04 55.98
N ASN A 443 35.79 45.41 55.27
CA ASN A 443 36.19 45.84 53.93
C ASN A 443 35.12 45.46 52.87
N SER A 444 34.46 46.47 52.30
CA SER A 444 33.42 46.29 51.28
C SER A 444 33.92 45.65 49.99
N ASP A 445 35.19 45.86 49.63
CA ASP A 445 35.71 45.47 48.31
C ASP A 445 35.93 43.96 48.20
N CYS A 446 36.35 43.31 49.30
CA CYS A 446 36.51 41.86 49.36
C CYS A 446 35.16 41.13 49.39
N ILE A 447 34.15 41.72 50.03
CA ILE A 447 32.78 41.19 50.06
C ILE A 447 32.14 41.31 48.66
N ALA A 448 32.30 42.45 47.98
CA ALA A 448 31.81 42.64 46.61
C ALA A 448 32.50 41.71 45.60
N GLY A 449 33.79 41.43 45.77
CA GLY A 449 34.53 40.45 44.97
C GLY A 449 33.98 39.03 45.12
N LEU A 450 33.79 38.57 46.36
CA LEU A 450 33.19 37.26 46.65
C LEU A 450 31.76 37.14 46.10
N GLN A 451 30.94 38.17 46.28
CA GLN A 451 29.58 38.20 45.69
C GLN A 451 29.61 38.18 44.16
N ARG A 452 30.58 38.82 43.51
CA ARG A 452 30.74 38.74 42.05
C ARG A 452 31.04 37.32 41.61
N ILE A 453 31.99 36.63 42.26
CA ILE A 453 32.32 35.23 41.93
C ILE A 453 31.11 34.33 42.21
N ASP A 454 30.45 34.49 43.35
CA ASP A 454 29.30 33.66 43.71
C ASP A 454 28.10 33.90 42.75
N ASN A 455 27.86 35.13 42.30
CA ASN A 455 26.78 35.43 41.35
C ASN A 455 27.09 35.07 39.89
N THR A 456 28.36 35.04 39.49
CA THR A 456 28.76 34.73 38.09
C THR A 456 29.17 33.27 37.89
N TYR A 457 29.66 32.60 38.94
CA TYR A 457 30.21 31.24 38.88
C TYR A 457 29.76 30.32 40.04
N GLY A 458 29.08 30.85 41.07
CA GLY A 458 28.62 30.11 42.26
C GLY A 458 27.18 29.58 42.21
N GLY A 459 26.55 29.55 41.03
CA GLY A 459 25.26 28.88 40.80
C GLY A 459 25.38 27.36 40.65
N GLY A 460 25.95 26.68 41.64
CA GLY A 460 26.18 25.24 41.59
C GLY A 460 26.38 24.61 42.97
N GLN A 461 25.32 24.59 43.76
CA GLN A 461 25.02 23.46 44.64
C GLN A 461 23.77 22.76 44.11
#